data_AF-A0A496P604-F1
#
_entry.id   AF-A0A496P604-F1
#
_cell.length_a   1.000
_cell.length_b   1.000
_cell.length_c   1.000
_cell.angle_alpha   90.00
_cell.angle_beta   90.00
_cell.angle_gamma   90.00
#
_symmetry.space_group_name_H-M   'P 1'
#
loop_
_entity.id
_entity.type
_entity.pdbx_description
1 polymer ?
#
loop_
_entity_poly.entity_id
_entity_poly.type
_entity_poly.pdbx_seq_one_letter_code
_entity_poly.pdbx_strand_id
1 'polypeptide(L)'
;FWNNYKDLSTLELKISAEDLELLPPKEAYFVEFLLRNISGIATHKVSFSEEMLSRKLGISVQEIQDRIQYLEEKELVEYVDGSADSIKFLKPRNTREFQGKYWNEFQQIQRNKLQKWEEMKYFIRETDYCKMKMILTYFGEKNAQNCYKCYVCQPLNSTQNLSAQILNALNEKPLTFDEVRAKLNLSGKEEIFETLVSLLNEHKIKMLDYKTYTTNEQ
;
A
#
# COMPACT_ATOMS: atom_id res chain seq x y z
N PHE A 1 28.93 -23.04 -21.64
CA PHE A 1 27.76 -22.18 -21.35
C PHE A 1 27.95 -20.87 -22.10
N TRP A 2 27.26 -20.68 -23.23
CA TRP A 2 27.36 -19.45 -24.00
C TRP A 2 26.49 -18.39 -23.33
N ASN A 3 27.11 -17.48 -22.59
CA ASN A 3 26.42 -16.37 -21.96
C ASN A 3 26.33 -15.21 -22.95
N ASN A 4 25.24 -15.15 -23.72
CA ASN A 4 24.99 -14.05 -24.66
C ASN A 4 24.35 -12.81 -24.00
N TYR A 5 24.12 -12.86 -22.68
CA TYR A 5 23.66 -11.72 -21.89
C TYR A 5 24.78 -11.30 -20.95
N LYS A 6 25.44 -10.20 -21.28
CA LYS A 6 26.27 -9.46 -20.34
C LYS A 6 25.41 -8.39 -19.71
N ASP A 7 25.23 -8.49 -18.40
CA ASP A 7 24.55 -7.44 -17.65
C ASP A 7 25.44 -6.18 -17.65
N LEU A 8 24.81 -5.02 -17.46
CA LEU A 8 25.53 -3.75 -17.40
C LEU A 8 26.43 -3.74 -16.17
N SER A 9 27.67 -3.34 -16.34
CA SER A 9 28.58 -3.07 -15.23
C SER A 9 28.23 -1.77 -14.54
N THR A 10 28.67 -1.61 -13.31
CA THR A 10 28.38 -0.42 -12.51
C THR A 10 29.68 0.28 -12.12
N LEU A 11 29.68 1.61 -12.18
CA LEU A 11 30.85 2.44 -11.89
C LEU A 11 30.43 3.66 -11.06
N GLU A 12 31.23 3.99 -10.05
CA GLU A 12 31.11 5.22 -9.26
C GLU A 12 32.47 5.91 -9.20
N LEU A 13 32.51 7.21 -9.52
CA LEU A 13 33.73 8.01 -9.34
C LEU A 13 33.87 8.40 -7.86
N LYS A 14 35.04 8.13 -7.27
CA LYS A 14 35.36 8.53 -5.89
C LYS A 14 36.15 9.84 -5.82
N ILE A 15 36.55 10.37 -6.97
CA ILE A 15 37.26 11.64 -7.09
C ILE A 15 36.32 12.77 -7.52
N SER A 16 36.63 13.98 -7.04
CA SER A 16 35.96 15.19 -7.50
C SER A 16 36.45 15.57 -8.91
N ALA A 17 35.64 16.35 -9.64
CA ALA A 17 36.04 16.85 -10.96
C ALA A 17 37.23 17.83 -10.89
N GLU A 18 37.47 18.45 -9.73
CA GLU A 18 38.54 19.42 -9.49
C GLU A 18 39.90 18.72 -9.31
N ASP A 19 39.90 17.52 -8.73
CA ASP A 19 41.11 16.72 -8.51
C ASP A 19 41.59 15.99 -9.79
N LEU A 20 40.84 16.10 -10.88
CA LEU A 20 41.17 15.46 -12.15
C LEU A 20 42.51 15.97 -12.73
N GLU A 21 42.81 17.25 -12.53
CA GLU A 21 44.05 17.90 -12.98
C GLU A 21 45.29 17.39 -12.24
N LEU A 22 45.10 16.76 -11.07
CA LEU A 22 46.17 16.18 -10.26
C LEU A 22 46.55 14.76 -10.71
N LEU A 23 45.74 14.14 -11.57
CA LEU A 23 46.01 12.80 -12.09
C LEU A 23 47.08 12.84 -13.19
N PRO A 24 47.86 11.77 -13.37
CA PRO A 24 48.77 11.71 -14.50
C PRO A 24 47.98 11.76 -15.83
N PRO A 25 48.57 12.28 -16.93
CA PRO A 25 47.82 12.62 -18.14
C PRO A 25 47.05 11.46 -18.78
N LYS A 26 47.55 10.22 -18.60
CA LYS A 26 46.93 9.02 -19.17
C LYS A 26 45.64 8.66 -18.43
N GLU A 27 45.65 8.74 -17.11
CA GLU A 27 44.51 8.49 -16.23
C GLU A 27 43.47 9.61 -16.36
N ALA A 28 43.91 10.87 -16.34
CA ALA A 28 43.03 12.02 -16.55
C ALA A 28 42.25 11.89 -17.87
N TYR A 29 42.95 11.57 -18.97
CA TYR A 29 42.32 11.36 -20.28
C TYR A 29 41.27 10.24 -20.27
N PHE A 30 41.54 9.13 -19.56
CA PHE A 30 40.60 8.01 -19.50
C PHE A 30 39.38 8.35 -18.64
N VAL A 31 39.56 9.05 -17.50
CA VAL A 31 38.44 9.49 -16.67
C VAL A 31 37.60 10.55 -17.39
N GLU A 32 38.20 11.49 -18.13
CA GLU A 32 37.44 12.42 -18.99
C GLU A 32 36.62 11.68 -20.04
N PHE A 33 37.19 10.64 -20.64
CA PHE A 33 36.47 9.81 -21.59
C PHE A 33 35.26 9.13 -20.92
N LEU A 34 35.39 8.62 -19.70
CA LEU A 34 34.28 8.04 -18.95
C LEU A 34 33.20 9.09 -18.64
N LEU A 35 33.59 10.27 -18.16
CA LEU A 35 32.69 11.40 -17.88
C LEU A 35 31.88 11.84 -19.11
N ARG A 36 32.50 11.87 -20.30
CA ARG A 36 31.83 12.26 -21.55
C ARG A 36 30.87 11.19 -22.09
N ASN A 37 31.05 9.93 -21.70
CA ASN A 37 30.36 8.80 -22.30
C ASN A 37 29.37 8.09 -21.37
N ILE A 38 29.50 8.30 -20.06
CA ILE A 38 28.62 7.74 -19.04
C ILE A 38 27.92 8.90 -18.34
N SER A 39 26.63 9.07 -18.62
CA SER A 39 25.83 10.11 -17.99
C SER A 39 25.64 9.83 -16.50
N GLY A 40 25.76 10.87 -15.65
CA GLY A 40 25.51 10.78 -14.21
C GLY A 40 26.69 10.30 -13.35
N ILE A 41 27.76 9.77 -13.96
CA ILE A 41 28.91 9.17 -13.27
C ILE A 41 29.62 10.13 -12.27
N ALA A 42 29.57 11.43 -12.53
CA ALA A 42 30.17 12.44 -11.65
C ALA A 42 29.40 12.65 -10.32
N THR A 43 28.19 12.10 -10.20
CA THR A 43 27.29 12.41 -9.06
C THR A 43 26.87 11.19 -8.27
N HIS A 44 26.74 10.04 -8.91
CA HIS A 44 26.30 8.80 -8.26
C HIS A 44 26.80 7.59 -9.04
N LYS A 45 26.63 6.43 -8.43
CA LYS A 45 26.89 5.11 -9.02
C LYS A 45 25.96 4.85 -10.20
N VAL A 46 26.52 4.50 -11.37
CA VAL A 46 25.79 4.38 -12.64
C VAL A 46 26.07 3.06 -13.34
N SER A 47 25.04 2.50 -13.97
CA SER A 47 25.18 1.31 -14.83
C SER A 47 25.54 1.70 -16.26
N PHE A 48 26.49 0.99 -16.88
CA PHE A 48 27.00 1.27 -18.21
C PHE A 48 27.36 -0.02 -18.97
N SER A 49 27.53 0.09 -20.29
CA SER A 49 27.94 -1.02 -21.15
C SER A 49 29.41 -0.86 -21.56
N GLU A 50 30.28 -1.81 -21.20
CA GLU A 50 31.67 -1.80 -21.63
C GLU A 50 31.80 -2.00 -23.14
N GLU A 51 30.87 -2.73 -23.76
CA GLU A 51 30.82 -2.89 -25.21
C GLU A 51 30.60 -1.55 -25.93
N MET A 52 29.76 -0.68 -25.37
CA MET A 52 29.56 0.66 -25.90
C MET A 52 30.84 1.49 -25.80
N LEU A 53 31.54 1.44 -24.67
CA LEU A 53 32.80 2.17 -24.49
C LEU A 53 33.91 1.64 -25.39
N SER A 54 34.01 0.32 -25.50
CA SER A 54 34.94 -0.38 -26.41
C SER A 54 34.77 0.09 -27.85
N ARG A 55 33.52 0.17 -28.35
CA ARG A 55 33.25 0.69 -29.70
C ARG A 55 33.62 2.16 -29.89
N LYS A 56 33.44 2.99 -28.86
CA LYS A 56 33.76 4.43 -28.92
C LYS A 56 35.25 4.72 -28.84
N LEU A 57 35.99 3.97 -28.02
CA LEU A 57 37.42 4.14 -27.83
C LEU A 57 38.25 3.31 -28.82
N GLY A 58 37.62 2.36 -29.53
CA GLY A 58 38.28 1.52 -30.53
C GLY A 58 39.20 0.45 -29.94
N ILE A 59 39.01 0.09 -28.67
CA ILE A 59 39.82 -0.91 -27.96
C ILE A 59 38.97 -2.10 -27.52
N SER A 60 39.61 -3.19 -27.10
CA SER A 60 38.89 -4.38 -26.65
C SER A 60 38.12 -4.14 -25.33
N VAL A 61 37.07 -4.92 -25.09
CA VAL A 61 36.32 -4.87 -23.81
C VAL A 61 37.23 -5.22 -22.63
N GLN A 62 38.12 -6.19 -22.80
CA GLN A 62 39.11 -6.55 -21.76
C GLN A 62 39.99 -5.36 -21.42
N GLU A 63 40.49 -4.63 -22.41
CA GLU A 63 41.32 -3.46 -22.16
C GLU A 63 40.57 -2.30 -21.48
N ILE A 64 39.25 -2.14 -21.73
CA ILE A 64 38.42 -1.20 -20.95
C ILE A 64 38.35 -1.66 -19.48
N GLN A 65 38.09 -2.95 -19.24
CA GLN A 65 38.00 -3.51 -17.89
C GLN A 65 39.33 -3.37 -17.14
N ASP A 66 40.46 -3.72 -17.77
CA ASP A 66 41.80 -3.60 -17.20
C ASP A 66 42.12 -2.15 -16.80
N ARG A 67 41.74 -1.18 -17.64
CA ARG A 67 41.95 0.24 -17.33
C ARG A 67 41.06 0.75 -16.19
N ILE A 68 39.82 0.25 -16.08
CA ILE A 68 38.93 0.60 -14.98
C ILE A 68 39.41 -0.04 -13.67
N GLN A 69 39.83 -1.32 -13.71
CA GLN A 69 40.43 -2.01 -12.57
C GLN A 69 41.70 -1.30 -12.09
N TYR A 70 42.53 -0.80 -13.01
CA TYR A 70 43.68 0.01 -12.64
C TYR A 70 43.32 1.32 -11.91
N LEU A 71 42.19 1.95 -12.27
CA LEU A 71 41.69 3.12 -11.52
C LEU A 71 41.12 2.71 -10.15
N GLU A 72 40.51 1.52 -10.06
CA GLU A 72 39.98 0.96 -8.81
C GLU A 72 41.10 0.59 -7.82
N GLU A 73 42.21 0.01 -8.30
CA GLU A 73 43.42 -0.25 -7.49
C GLU A 73 44.02 1.02 -6.88
N LYS A 74 43.78 2.17 -7.52
CA LYS A 74 44.18 3.50 -7.04
C LYS A 74 43.09 4.20 -6.20
N GLU A 75 42.00 3.50 -5.88
CA GLU A 75 40.85 4.01 -5.12
C GLU A 75 40.16 5.22 -5.79
N LEU A 76 40.32 5.39 -7.11
CA LEU A 76 39.73 6.52 -7.87
C LEU A 76 38.28 6.25 -8.30
N VAL A 77 37.93 4.97 -8.44
CA VAL A 77 36.60 4.49 -8.82
C VAL A 77 36.22 3.28 -7.99
N GLU A 78 34.92 3.04 -7.86
CA GLU A 78 34.37 1.76 -7.42
C GLU A 78 33.71 1.08 -8.62
N TYR A 79 34.16 -0.12 -8.98
CA TYR A 79 33.72 -0.84 -10.16
C TYR A 79 33.10 -2.19 -9.78
N VAL A 80 31.98 -2.51 -10.44
CA VAL A 80 31.30 -3.81 -10.28
C VAL A 80 31.08 -4.38 -11.66
N ASP A 81 31.73 -5.52 -11.95
CA ASP A 81 31.59 -6.24 -13.21
C ASP A 81 30.23 -6.94 -13.30
N GLY A 82 29.35 -6.46 -14.18
CA GLY A 82 28.04 -7.05 -14.45
C GLY A 82 28.13 -8.46 -15.02
N SER A 83 29.24 -8.84 -15.65
CA SER A 83 29.46 -10.20 -16.13
C SER A 83 29.76 -11.19 -15.00
N ALA A 84 30.42 -10.72 -13.93
CA ALA A 84 30.78 -11.51 -12.76
C ALA A 84 29.60 -11.71 -11.80
N ASP A 85 28.77 -10.68 -11.60
CA ASP A 85 27.69 -10.66 -10.59
C ASP A 85 26.29 -11.03 -11.12
N SER A 86 26.22 -11.62 -12.32
CA SER A 86 24.95 -12.02 -12.93
C SER A 86 24.35 -13.27 -12.26
N ILE A 87 23.08 -13.19 -11.83
CA ILE A 87 22.32 -14.35 -11.32
C ILE A 87 22.03 -15.29 -12.49
N LYS A 88 22.57 -16.51 -12.43
CA LYS A 88 22.39 -17.53 -13.47
C LYS A 88 21.53 -18.68 -12.97
N PHE A 89 20.64 -19.17 -13.83
CA PHE A 89 19.96 -20.43 -13.59
C PHE A 89 20.97 -21.59 -13.69
N LEU A 90 21.02 -22.44 -12.67
CA LEU A 90 21.91 -23.61 -12.63
C LEU A 90 21.56 -24.67 -13.68
N LYS A 91 20.34 -24.63 -14.20
CA LYS A 91 19.83 -25.58 -15.19
C LYS A 91 19.34 -24.83 -16.43
N PRO A 92 19.64 -25.32 -17.65
CA PRO A 92 19.07 -24.76 -18.86
C PRO A 92 17.54 -24.90 -18.83
N ARG A 93 16.84 -23.92 -19.38
CA ARG A 93 15.37 -23.98 -19.51
C ARG A 93 14.98 -25.13 -20.45
N ASN A 94 14.23 -26.10 -19.94
CA ASN A 94 13.66 -27.16 -20.77
C ASN A 94 12.24 -26.79 -21.23
N THR A 95 12.13 -26.11 -22.38
CA THR A 95 10.82 -25.62 -22.87
C THR A 95 9.75 -26.71 -22.97
N ARG A 96 10.12 -27.96 -23.32
CA ARG A 96 9.16 -29.07 -23.43
C ARG A 96 8.57 -29.49 -22.08
N GLU A 97 9.39 -29.53 -21.03
CA GLU A 97 8.91 -29.83 -19.67
C GLU A 97 8.11 -28.68 -19.04
N PHE A 98 8.38 -27.44 -19.45
CA PHE A 98 7.74 -26.25 -18.89
C PHE A 98 6.41 -25.91 -19.60
N GLN A 99 6.20 -26.39 -20.83
CA GLN A 99 5.00 -26.10 -21.60
C GLN A 99 3.76 -26.68 -20.89
N GLY A 100 2.82 -25.80 -20.53
CA GLY A 100 1.57 -26.17 -19.85
C GLY A 100 1.70 -26.52 -18.37
N LYS A 101 2.92 -26.83 -17.87
CA LYS A 101 3.16 -27.23 -16.47
C LYS A 101 2.60 -26.25 -15.45
N TYR A 102 2.78 -24.96 -15.69
CA TYR A 102 2.36 -23.89 -14.76
C TYR A 102 1.09 -23.17 -15.21
N TRP A 103 0.40 -23.68 -16.24
CA TRP A 103 -0.76 -22.98 -16.79
C TRP A 103 -1.91 -22.93 -15.79
N ASN A 104 -2.13 -24.03 -15.06
CA ASN A 104 -3.17 -24.10 -14.04
C ASN A 104 -2.90 -23.12 -12.90
N GLU A 105 -1.66 -23.07 -12.39
CA GLU A 105 -1.22 -22.15 -11.35
C GLU A 105 -1.32 -20.69 -11.82
N PHE A 106 -0.88 -20.40 -13.04
CA PHE A 106 -1.02 -19.08 -13.65
C PHE A 106 -2.49 -18.65 -13.74
N GLN A 107 -3.36 -19.57 -14.19
CA GLN A 107 -4.80 -19.34 -14.28
C GLN A 107 -5.41 -19.09 -12.90
N GLN A 108 -5.02 -19.84 -11.86
CA GLN A 108 -5.47 -19.62 -10.49
C GLN A 108 -5.03 -18.24 -9.97
N ILE A 109 -3.80 -17.82 -10.25
CA ILE A 109 -3.32 -16.47 -9.91
C ILE A 109 -4.19 -15.40 -10.60
N GLN A 110 -4.56 -15.58 -11.88
CA GLN A 110 -5.41 -14.61 -12.56
C GLN A 110 -6.83 -14.58 -11.98
N ARG A 111 -7.41 -15.74 -11.65
CA ARG A 111 -8.73 -15.83 -11.00
C ARG A 111 -8.73 -15.12 -9.65
N ASN A 112 -7.71 -15.37 -8.82
CA ASN A 112 -7.58 -14.71 -7.52
C ASN A 112 -7.42 -13.19 -7.65
N LYS A 113 -6.71 -12.71 -8.69
CA LYS A 113 -6.63 -11.27 -8.98
C LYS A 113 -8.00 -10.68 -9.32
N LEU A 114 -8.76 -11.33 -10.20
CA LEU A 114 -10.10 -10.88 -10.59
C LEU A 114 -11.06 -10.86 -9.39
N GLN A 115 -11.05 -11.92 -8.57
CA GLN A 115 -11.86 -11.98 -7.36
C GLN A 115 -11.55 -10.82 -6.39
N LYS A 116 -10.27 -10.53 -6.14
CA LYS A 116 -9.88 -9.39 -5.29
C LYS A 116 -10.38 -8.05 -5.83
N TRP A 117 -10.38 -7.88 -7.15
CA TRP A 117 -10.93 -6.68 -7.79
C TRP A 117 -12.45 -6.59 -7.63
N GLU A 118 -13.17 -7.70 -7.76
CA GLU A 118 -14.61 -7.75 -7.54
C GLU A 118 -14.98 -7.45 -6.08
N GLU A 119 -14.24 -7.99 -5.12
CA GLU A 119 -14.41 -7.72 -3.69
C GLU A 119 -14.12 -6.24 -3.36
N MET A 120 -13.09 -5.65 -3.97
CA MET A 120 -12.81 -4.22 -3.85
C MET A 120 -13.93 -3.35 -4.45
N LYS A 121 -14.41 -3.72 -5.63
CA LYS A 121 -15.54 -3.04 -6.29
C LYS A 121 -16.80 -3.11 -5.43
N TYR A 122 -17.08 -4.27 -4.84
CA TYR A 122 -18.18 -4.46 -3.90
C TYR A 122 -18.00 -3.58 -2.65
N PHE A 123 -16.80 -3.56 -2.06
CA PHE A 123 -16.49 -2.70 -0.93
C PHE A 123 -16.73 -1.21 -1.22
N ILE A 124 -16.42 -0.71 -2.42
CA ILE A 124 -16.61 0.71 -2.76
C ILE A 124 -18.09 1.02 -3.04
N ARG A 125 -18.79 0.15 -3.78
CA ARG A 125 -20.14 0.43 -4.28
C ARG A 125 -21.25 0.18 -3.27
N GLU A 126 -21.07 -0.79 -2.40
CA GLU A 126 -22.08 -1.15 -1.41
C GLU A 126 -22.30 0.02 -0.44
N THR A 127 -23.54 0.37 -0.10
CA THR A 127 -23.83 1.48 0.81
C THR A 127 -24.57 1.04 2.06
N ASP A 128 -25.10 -0.17 2.06
CA ASP A 128 -26.08 -0.59 3.07
C ASP A 128 -25.43 -1.48 4.15
N TYR A 129 -24.22 -1.99 3.89
CA TYR A 129 -23.48 -2.86 4.79
C TYR A 129 -22.35 -2.13 5.53
N CYS A 130 -22.18 -2.49 6.81
CA CYS A 130 -21.11 -1.99 7.65
C CYS A 130 -19.73 -2.23 7.02
N LYS A 131 -18.99 -1.15 6.71
CA LYS A 131 -17.68 -1.23 6.05
C LYS A 131 -16.65 -2.04 6.80
N MET A 132 -16.59 -1.86 8.11
CA MET A 132 -15.65 -2.62 8.94
C MET A 132 -15.98 -4.11 8.94
N LYS A 133 -17.28 -4.45 8.99
CA LYS A 133 -17.73 -5.85 8.93
C LYS A 133 -17.29 -6.49 7.61
N MET A 134 -17.44 -5.79 6.49
CA MET A 134 -16.97 -6.27 5.18
C MET A 134 -15.47 -6.54 5.17
N ILE A 135 -14.66 -5.65 5.76
CA ILE A 135 -13.19 -5.83 5.86
C ILE A 135 -12.85 -7.06 6.71
N LEU A 136 -13.47 -7.20 7.88
CA LEU A 136 -13.21 -8.33 8.78
C LEU A 136 -13.60 -9.66 8.13
N THR A 137 -14.74 -9.71 7.44
CA THR A 137 -15.18 -10.89 6.68
C THR A 137 -14.22 -11.24 5.55
N TYR A 138 -13.68 -10.25 4.83
CA TYR A 138 -12.66 -10.47 3.82
C TYR A 138 -11.39 -11.15 4.38
N PHE A 139 -10.99 -10.78 5.61
CA PHE A 139 -9.86 -11.41 6.31
C PHE A 139 -10.22 -12.70 7.07
N GLY A 140 -11.44 -13.22 6.91
CA GLY A 140 -11.85 -14.53 7.42
C GLY A 140 -12.65 -14.51 8.73
N GLU A 141 -13.03 -13.35 9.25
CA GLU A 141 -13.90 -13.28 10.44
C GLU A 141 -15.37 -13.51 10.07
N LYS A 142 -15.92 -14.65 10.51
CA LYS A 142 -17.28 -15.08 10.18
C LYS A 142 -18.39 -14.37 10.97
N ASN A 143 -18.08 -13.88 12.18
CA ASN A 143 -19.07 -13.35 13.13
C ASN A 143 -18.85 -11.86 13.44
N ALA A 144 -18.31 -11.11 12.48
CA ALA A 144 -18.10 -9.68 12.65
C ALA A 144 -19.44 -8.94 12.87
N GLN A 145 -19.50 -8.17 13.95
CA GLN A 145 -20.65 -7.32 14.27
C GLN A 145 -20.56 -5.97 13.53
N ASN A 146 -21.66 -5.24 13.49
CA ASN A 146 -21.63 -3.87 12.98
C ASN A 146 -20.71 -3.02 13.87
N CYS A 147 -19.88 -2.17 13.24
CA CYS A 147 -18.85 -1.43 13.98
C CYS A 147 -19.37 -0.18 14.67
N TYR A 148 -20.57 0.29 14.31
CA TYR A 148 -21.17 1.49 14.90
C TYR A 148 -20.26 2.73 14.84
N LYS A 149 -19.38 2.84 13.84
CA LYS A 149 -18.47 3.99 13.68
C LYS A 149 -18.28 4.44 12.23
N CYS A 150 -18.46 3.55 11.26
CA CYS A 150 -18.38 3.90 9.84
C CYS A 150 -19.59 4.71 9.38
N TYR A 151 -19.46 5.42 8.26
CA TYR A 151 -20.51 6.30 7.72
C TYR A 151 -21.86 5.59 7.49
N VAL A 152 -21.84 4.28 7.18
CA VAL A 152 -23.06 3.46 7.02
C VAL A 152 -23.76 3.23 8.37
N CYS A 153 -23.00 3.03 9.45
CA CYS A 153 -23.57 2.73 10.77
C CYS A 153 -23.93 3.99 11.58
N GLN A 154 -23.32 5.14 11.28
CA GLN A 154 -23.58 6.39 12.00
C GLN A 154 -25.06 6.80 12.06
N PRO A 155 -25.86 6.76 10.98
CA PRO A 155 -27.29 7.07 11.08
C PRO A 155 -28.04 6.12 12.02
N LEU A 156 -27.68 4.83 12.06
CA LEU A 156 -28.28 3.83 12.94
C LEU A 156 -27.89 3.98 14.43
N ASN A 157 -26.78 4.65 14.73
CA ASN A 157 -26.32 4.86 16.10
C ASN A 157 -27.04 5.99 16.83
N SER A 158 -27.50 6.99 16.10
CA SER A 158 -28.22 8.12 16.69
C SER A 158 -29.46 7.61 17.42
N THR A 159 -30.25 6.75 16.77
CA THR A 159 -31.49 6.17 17.30
C THR A 159 -31.24 5.13 18.41
N GLN A 160 -30.21 4.28 18.29
CA GLN A 160 -29.88 3.29 19.34
C GLN A 160 -29.28 3.93 20.60
N ASN A 161 -28.45 4.97 20.48
CA ASN A 161 -28.00 5.71 21.66
C ASN A 161 -29.12 6.54 22.27
N LEU A 162 -29.97 7.16 21.43
CA LEU A 162 -31.07 7.99 21.91
C LEU A 162 -32.11 7.17 22.67
N SER A 163 -32.47 5.98 22.18
CA SER A 163 -33.39 5.09 22.89
C SER A 163 -32.85 4.66 24.27
N ALA A 164 -31.56 4.31 24.37
CA ALA A 164 -30.93 3.98 25.66
C ALA A 164 -30.89 5.18 26.62
N GLN A 165 -30.58 6.39 26.10
CA GLN A 165 -30.58 7.61 26.91
C GLN A 165 -31.98 8.00 27.40
N ILE A 166 -33.01 7.86 26.55
CA ILE A 166 -34.42 8.09 26.92
C ILE A 166 -34.86 7.09 28.00
N LEU A 167 -34.55 5.80 27.84
CA LEU A 167 -34.89 4.77 28.82
C LEU A 167 -34.22 5.04 30.18
N ASN A 168 -32.93 5.40 30.19
CA ASN A 168 -32.24 5.79 31.41
C ASN A 168 -32.86 7.03 32.07
N ALA A 169 -33.23 8.03 31.26
CA ALA A 169 -33.88 9.23 31.76
C ALA A 169 -35.24 8.95 32.42
N LEU A 170 -36.04 8.06 31.80
CA LEU A 170 -37.39 7.67 32.27
C LEU A 170 -37.36 6.70 33.44
N ASN A 171 -36.29 5.92 33.61
CA ASN A 171 -36.10 5.04 34.77
C ASN A 171 -35.86 5.84 36.07
N GLU A 172 -35.27 7.03 35.99
CA GLU A 172 -35.05 7.86 37.18
C GLU A 172 -36.34 8.50 37.68
N LYS A 173 -37.17 8.98 36.76
CA LYS A 173 -38.48 9.56 37.06
C LYS A 173 -39.34 9.61 35.78
N PRO A 174 -40.67 9.61 35.93
CA PRO A 174 -41.57 9.98 34.84
C PRO A 174 -41.24 11.37 34.30
N LEU A 175 -41.19 11.50 32.97
CA LEU A 175 -40.83 12.76 32.30
C LEU A 175 -41.82 13.06 31.18
N THR A 176 -42.12 14.34 30.98
CA THR A 176 -42.84 14.84 29.80
C THR A 176 -41.91 14.98 28.59
N PHE A 177 -42.47 15.10 27.39
CA PHE A 177 -41.68 15.31 26.16
C PHE A 177 -40.69 16.48 26.28
N ASP A 178 -41.13 17.60 26.86
CA ASP A 178 -40.29 18.79 27.03
C ASP A 178 -39.18 18.57 28.07
N GLU A 179 -39.43 17.79 29.12
CA GLU A 179 -38.41 17.47 30.12
C GLU A 179 -37.39 16.44 29.61
N VAL A 180 -37.82 15.46 28.80
CA VAL A 180 -36.92 14.54 28.09
C VAL A 180 -36.00 15.34 27.18
N ARG A 181 -36.55 16.28 26.41
CA ARG A 181 -35.78 17.17 25.54
C ARG A 181 -34.81 18.04 26.32
N ALA A 182 -35.24 18.63 27.43
CA ALA A 182 -34.39 19.47 28.27
C ALA A 182 -33.25 18.67 28.93
N LYS A 183 -33.50 17.43 29.34
CA LYS A 183 -32.51 16.58 30.00
C LYS A 183 -31.45 16.05 29.02
N LEU A 184 -31.85 15.77 27.78
CA LEU A 184 -30.97 15.19 26.78
C LEU A 184 -30.09 16.23 26.05
N ASN A 185 -30.40 17.52 26.11
CA ASN A 185 -29.63 18.60 25.43
C ASN A 185 -29.34 18.31 23.93
N LEU A 186 -30.16 17.47 23.28
CA LEU A 186 -29.97 17.03 21.90
C LEU A 186 -30.88 17.83 20.95
N SER A 187 -30.32 18.23 19.81
CA SER A 187 -30.87 19.28 18.95
C SER A 187 -31.99 18.83 17.99
N GLY A 188 -32.33 17.54 17.93
CA GLY A 188 -33.33 16.97 17.01
C GLY A 188 -34.68 16.70 17.67
N LYS A 189 -35.65 17.62 17.55
CA LYS A 189 -37.03 17.43 18.07
C LYS A 189 -37.73 16.22 17.44
N GLU A 190 -37.51 16.01 16.14
CA GLU A 190 -38.12 14.93 15.35
C GLU A 190 -37.53 13.57 15.75
N GLU A 191 -36.21 13.47 15.92
CA GLU A 191 -35.54 12.23 16.32
C GLU A 191 -36.01 11.72 17.71
N ILE A 192 -36.18 12.63 18.68
CA ILE A 192 -36.70 12.29 20.02
C ILE A 192 -38.13 11.78 19.91
N PHE A 193 -38.96 12.45 19.10
CA PHE A 193 -40.36 12.07 18.92
C PHE A 193 -40.49 10.69 18.25
N GLU A 194 -39.77 10.46 17.15
CA GLU A 194 -39.77 9.16 16.47
C GLU A 194 -39.26 8.03 17.38
N THR A 195 -38.23 8.29 18.18
CA THR A 195 -37.69 7.31 19.13
C THR A 195 -38.68 6.99 20.25
N LEU A 196 -39.40 7.99 20.78
CA LEU A 196 -40.47 7.76 21.76
C LEU A 196 -41.62 6.94 21.18
N VAL A 197 -42.04 7.24 19.94
CA VAL A 197 -43.06 6.47 19.23
C VAL A 197 -42.62 5.01 19.03
N SER A 198 -41.37 4.78 18.61
CA SER A 198 -40.80 3.43 18.48
C SER A 198 -40.80 2.68 19.81
N LEU A 199 -40.38 3.32 20.91
CA LEU A 199 -40.34 2.70 22.25
C LEU A 199 -41.73 2.37 22.80
N LEU A 200 -42.75 3.19 22.49
CA LEU A 200 -44.16 2.90 22.81
C LEU A 200 -44.68 1.68 22.01
N ASN A 201 -44.38 1.64 20.70
CA ASN A 201 -44.75 0.52 19.83
C ASN A 201 -44.06 -0.79 20.24
N GLU A 202 -42.82 -0.72 20.73
CA GLU A 202 -42.07 -1.85 21.29
C GLU A 202 -42.47 -2.20 22.74
N HIS A 203 -43.44 -1.49 23.33
CA HIS A 203 -43.89 -1.67 24.72
C HIS A 203 -42.80 -1.56 25.79
N LYS A 204 -41.70 -0.84 25.51
CA LYS A 204 -40.63 -0.58 26.50
C LYS A 204 -40.97 0.56 27.45
N ILE A 205 -41.86 1.47 27.03
CA ILE A 205 -42.36 2.60 27.83
C ILE A 205 -43.88 2.67 27.74
N LYS A 206 -44.51 3.36 28.70
CA LYS A 206 -45.95 3.68 28.71
C LYS A 206 -46.19 5.14 29.04
N MET A 207 -47.39 5.61 28.71
CA MET A 207 -47.89 6.91 29.14
C MET A 207 -48.62 6.77 30.48
N LEU A 208 -48.24 7.56 31.49
CA LEU A 208 -48.95 7.67 32.77
C LEU A 208 -50.19 8.54 32.65
N ASP A 209 -50.07 9.61 31.87
CA ASP A 209 -51.13 10.55 31.51
C ASP A 209 -50.93 11.00 30.05
N TYR A 210 -51.70 11.98 29.58
CA TYR A 210 -51.63 12.46 28.19
C TYR A 210 -50.29 13.11 27.77
N LYS A 211 -49.35 13.35 28.71
CA LYS A 211 -48.11 14.09 28.47
C LYS A 211 -46.85 13.46 29.08
N THR A 212 -47.01 12.53 30.01
CA THR A 212 -45.92 11.98 30.83
C THR A 212 -45.64 10.53 30.49
N TYR A 213 -44.38 10.23 30.21
CA TYR A 213 -43.90 8.88 29.89
C TYR A 213 -43.19 8.27 31.10
N THR A 214 -43.22 6.95 31.22
CA THR A 214 -42.45 6.17 32.19
C THR A 214 -42.02 4.84 31.57
N THR A 215 -40.98 4.21 32.10
CA THR A 215 -40.62 2.85 31.68
C THR A 215 -41.67 1.83 32.13
N ASN A 216 -41.85 0.78 31.34
CA ASN A 216 -42.53 -0.40 31.80
C ASN A 216 -41.54 -1.17 32.67
N GLU A 217 -41.67 -1.05 33.99
CA GLU A 217 -40.96 -1.95 34.89
C GLU A 217 -41.30 -3.40 34.52
N GLN A 218 -40.27 -4.27 34.57
CA GLN A 218 -40.43 -5.72 34.51
C GLN A 218 -41.30 -6.21 35.66
#